data_AF-A0A7H4MTR5-F1
#
_entry.id   AF-A0A7H4MTR5-F1
#
_cell.length_a   1.000
_cell.length_b   1.000
_cell.length_c   1.000
_cell.angle_alpha   90.00
_cell.angle_beta   90.00
_cell.angle_gamma   90.00
#
_symmetry.space_group_name_H-M   'P 1'
#
loop_
_entity.id
_entity.type
_entity.pdbx_description
1 polymer ?
#
loop_
_entity_poly.entity_id
_entity_poly.type
_entity_poly.pdbx_seq_one_letter_code
_entity_poly.pdbx_strand_id
1 'polypeptide(L)' 'MRAAAMPHRFVGINQAGQVCLLQTQGNPNGHVILRGGKAPNYGRKMCEV' A
#
# COMPACT_ATOMS: atom_id res chain seq x y z
N MET A 1 -3.02 -8.04 -2.34
CA MET A 1 -3.38 -6.86 -1.52
C MET A 1 -4.80 -6.45 -1.85
N ARG A 2 -5.69 -6.31 -0.86
CA ARG A 2 -7.12 -5.97 -1.12
C ARG A 2 -7.45 -4.52 -0.75
N ALA A 3 -6.93 -4.01 0.37
CA ALA A 3 -7.22 -2.65 0.82
C ALA A 3 -6.65 -1.59 -0.14
N ALA A 4 -5.35 -1.64 -0.46
CA ALA A 4 -4.72 -0.65 -1.33
C ALA A 4 -5.28 -0.64 -2.76
N ALA A 5 -5.88 -1.73 -3.22
CA ALA A 5 -6.45 -1.86 -4.57
C ALA A 5 -7.82 -1.18 -4.72
N MET A 6 -8.49 -0.84 -3.61
CA MET A 6 -9.81 -0.19 -3.64
C MET A 6 -9.69 1.34 -3.59
N PRO A 7 -10.67 2.08 -4.14
CA PRO A 7 -10.77 3.52 -3.96
C PRO A 7 -10.90 3.91 -2.48
N HIS A 8 -10.14 4.91 -2.03
CA HIS A 8 -10.22 5.45 -0.67
C HIS A 8 -10.40 6.96 -0.69
N ARG A 9 -11.07 7.49 0.34
CA ARG A 9 -11.16 8.93 0.60
C ARG A 9 -10.41 9.25 1.88
N PHE A 10 -9.54 10.25 1.82
CA PHE A 10 -8.82 10.74 2.99
C PHE A 10 -8.67 12.25 2.95
N VAL A 11 -8.57 12.87 4.12
CA VAL A 11 -8.31 14.29 4.25
C VAL A 11 -6.82 14.53 4.06
N GLY A 12 -6.47 15.45 3.17
CA GLY A 12 -5.08 15.82 2.90
C GLY A 12 -4.97 17.25 2.41
N ILE A 13 -3.82 17.59 1.86
CA ILE A 13 -3.51 18.94 1.39
C ILE A 13 -3.33 18.87 -0.13
N ASN A 14 -3.99 19.77 -0.85
CA ASN A 14 -3.80 19.89 -2.30
C ASN A 14 -2.45 20.56 -2.61
N GLN A 15 -2.01 20.54 -3.88
CA GLN A 15 -0.72 21.14 -4.26
C GLN A 15 -0.64 22.65 -3.99
N ALA A 16 -1.77 23.32 -3.74
CA ALA A 16 -1.86 24.73 -3.39
C ALA A 16 -1.85 24.99 -1.86
N GLY A 17 -1.68 23.97 -1.03
CA GLY A 17 -1.61 24.11 0.43
C GLY A 17 -2.96 24.17 1.14
N GLN A 18 -4.07 23.91 0.46
CA GLN A 18 -5.41 23.93 1.03
C GLN A 18 -5.85 22.53 1.46
N VAL A 19 -6.60 22.45 2.57
CA VAL A 19 -7.19 21.20 3.04
C VAL A 19 -8.26 20.73 2.06
N CYS A 20 -8.13 19.50 1.58
CA CYS A 20 -9.02 18.91 0.58
C CYS A 20 -9.33 17.46 0.94
N LEU A 21 -10.48 16.97 0.49
CA LEU A 21 -10.83 15.56 0.53
C LEU A 21 -10.25 14.88 -0.72
N LEU A 22 -9.16 14.13 -0.57
CA LEU A 22 -8.54 13.41 -1.67
C LEU A 22 -9.27 12.07 -1.86
N GLN A 23 -9.63 11.77 -3.11
CA GLN A 23 -10.16 10.48 -3.51
C GLN A 23 -9.15 9.76 -4.41
N THR A 24 -8.71 8.58 -3.99
CA THR A 24 -7.87 7.71 -4.83
C THR A 24 -8.73 6.70 -5.58
N GLN A 25 -8.26 6.25 -6.74
CA GLN A 25 -8.92 5.22 -7.54
C GLN A 25 -8.55 3.80 -7.11
N GLY A 26 -7.68 3.65 -6.11
CA GLY A 26 -7.04 2.38 -5.76
C GLY A 26 -5.74 2.15 -6.53
N ASN A 27 -4.84 1.38 -5.92
CA ASN A 27 -3.54 1.00 -6.47
C ASN A 27 -3.51 -0.51 -6.77
N PRO A 28 -3.67 -0.90 -8.05
CA PRO A 28 -3.62 -2.31 -8.45
C PRO A 28 -2.21 -2.91 -8.38
N ASN A 29 -1.16 -2.07 -8.30
CA ASN A 29 0.25 -2.49 -8.30
C ASN A 29 0.81 -2.72 -6.89
N GLY A 30 -0.06 -2.91 -5.90
CA GLY A 30 0.34 -3.22 -4.53
C GLY A 30 0.99 -4.61 -4.45
N HIS A 31 2.28 -4.66 -4.11
CA HIS A 31 3.04 -5.90 -3.95
C HIS A 31 3.47 -6.09 -2.50
N VAL A 32 3.60 -7.35 -2.08
CA VAL A 32 4.01 -7.70 -0.72
C VAL A 32 5.54 -7.64 -0.62
N ILE A 33 6.05 -6.97 0.41
CA ILE A 33 7.48 -6.92 0.71
C ILE A 33 7.76 -7.89 1.87
N LEU A 34 8.57 -8.91 1.60
CA LEU A 34 9.08 -9.83 2.63
C LEU A 34 10.19 -9.13 3.42
N ARG A 35 9.83 -8.48 4.51
CA ARG A 35 10.75 -7.73 5.39
C ARG A 35 11.21 -8.50 6.64
N GLY A 36 10.94 -9.81 6.69
CA GLY A 36 11.21 -10.64 7.87
C GLY A 36 10.38 -10.27 9.10
N GLY A 37 10.55 -11.03 10.17
CA GLY A 37 9.93 -10.80 11.48
C GLY A 37 10.93 -11.10 12.60
N LYS A 38 10.58 -12.00 13.53
CA LYS A 38 11.54 -12.53 14.52
C LYS A 38 12.67 -13.36 13.90
N ALA A 39 12.44 -13.93 12.72
CA ALA A 39 13.44 -14.62 11.92
C ALA A 39 13.37 -14.15 10.45
N PRO A 40 14.42 -14.37 9.63
CA PRO A 40 14.46 -13.92 8.24
C PRO A 40 13.55 -14.77 7.33
N ASN A 41 12.79 -14.12 6.45
CA ASN A 41 11.80 -14.77 5.56
C ASN A 41 12.22 -14.75 4.07
N TYR A 42 13.53 -14.77 3.76
CA TYR A 42 14.06 -14.74 2.39
C TYR A 42 14.28 -16.14 1.77
N GLY A 43 13.92 -17.22 2.47
CA GLY A 43 14.14 -18.58 2.01
C GLY A 43 13.28 -18.93 0.78
N ARG A 44 13.80 -19.76 -0.12
CA ARG A 44 13.15 -20.16 -1.40
C ARG A 44 11.70 -20.65 -1.22
N LYS A 45 11.41 -21.33 -0.11
CA LYS A 45 10.06 -21.85 0.26
C LYS A 45 9.03 -20.75 0.60
N MET A 46 9.48 -19.54 0.90
CA MET A 46 8.65 -18.40 1.31
C MET A 46 8.46 -17.36 0.18
N CYS A 47 9.30 -17.43 -0.86
CA CYS A 47 9.19 -16.59 -2.05
C CYS A 47 8.22 -17.14 -3.11
N GLU A 48 7.67 -18.34 -2.91
CA GLU A 48 6.58 -18.90 -3.73
C GLU A 48 5.23 -18.43 -3.16
N VAL A 49 4.87 -17.17 -3.45
CA VAL A 49 3.55 -16.58 -3.16
C VAL A 49 2.99 -15.97 -4.42
#